data_AF-A0A540M2C9-F1
#
_entry.id   AF-A0A540M2C9-F1
#
_cell.length_a   1.000
_cell.length_b   1.000
_cell.length_c   1.000
_cell.angle_alpha   90.00
_cell.angle_beta   90.00
_cell.angle_gamma   90.00
#
_symmetry.space_group_name_H-M   'P 1'
#
loop_
_entity.id
_entity.type
_entity.pdbx_description
1 polymer ?
#
loop_
_entity_poly.entity_id
_entity_poly.type
_entity_poly.pdbx_seq_one_letter_code
_entity_poly.pdbx_strand_id
1 'polypeptide(L)'
;MSDNVNGKVGEGEAEQLQEWIRRWVPDPYGVLKDIDKFFPPGGEKGRLDPCSFYISYPRCFEKDLQEGWPMIESSLEKFGVGCTLKLKTHCIIFITKPTMEPDIIINVQTLLQLLAYRVPVPMALKVMDGKQWDIILTGFQGDGLCSKHGISKDQFLERQENLAASAQDLAEFTRCNIFVRNGVVVAMGSSFGLKVLRKMVEGCIVHKVRLAGQIKKYRMMREVVKKLDTLRFD
;
A
#
# COMPACT_ATOMS: atom_id res chain seq x y z
N MET A 1 -9.65 -0.03 50.06
CA MET A 1 -9.90 -1.35 49.46
C MET A 1 -10.12 -1.12 47.99
N SER A 2 -9.12 -1.45 47.19
CA SER A 2 -9.04 -1.12 45.76
C SER A 2 -9.34 -2.39 44.98
N ASP A 3 -10.50 -2.45 44.34
CA ASP A 3 -10.88 -3.59 43.51
C ASP A 3 -10.33 -3.45 42.09
N ASN A 4 -9.52 -4.44 41.75
CA ASN A 4 -8.74 -4.59 40.54
C ASN A 4 -9.59 -5.36 39.51
N VAL A 5 -10.13 -4.68 38.50
CA VAL A 5 -10.83 -5.33 37.37
C VAL A 5 -9.80 -5.64 36.28
N ASN A 6 -9.18 -6.82 36.38
CA ASN A 6 -8.35 -7.36 35.31
C ASN A 6 -9.09 -8.57 34.70
N GLY A 7 -9.93 -8.30 33.70
CA GLY A 7 -10.61 -9.32 32.91
C GLY A 7 -9.60 -10.12 32.11
N LYS A 8 -9.38 -11.37 32.51
CA LYS A 8 -8.63 -12.36 31.72
C LYS A 8 -9.41 -12.64 30.44
N VAL A 9 -8.81 -12.34 29.28
CA VAL A 9 -9.25 -12.87 27.98
C VAL A 9 -9.07 -14.38 28.03
N GLY A 10 -10.17 -15.13 27.81
CA GLY A 10 -10.22 -16.57 28.01
C GLY A 10 -9.37 -17.34 26.99
N GLU A 11 -8.66 -18.35 27.45
CA GLU A 11 -7.78 -19.22 26.65
C GLU A 11 -8.49 -19.82 25.42
N GLY A 12 -9.81 -20.01 25.48
CA GLY A 12 -10.63 -20.51 24.36
C GLY A 12 -10.76 -19.57 23.15
N GLU A 13 -10.69 -18.24 23.33
CA GLU A 13 -10.70 -17.29 22.21
C GLU A 13 -9.36 -17.26 21.48
N ALA A 14 -8.26 -17.38 22.23
CA ALA A 14 -6.91 -17.48 21.69
C ALA A 14 -6.70 -18.79 20.91
N GLU A 15 -7.27 -19.90 21.39
CA GLU A 15 -7.18 -21.20 20.73
C GLU A 15 -8.03 -21.27 19.45
N GLN A 16 -9.24 -20.69 19.46
CA GLN A 16 -10.05 -20.53 18.25
C GLN A 16 -9.37 -19.65 17.20
N LEU A 17 -8.72 -18.56 17.60
CA LEU A 17 -7.90 -17.72 16.72
C LEU A 17 -6.71 -18.49 16.14
N GLN A 18 -6.01 -19.29 16.94
CA GLN A 18 -4.88 -20.12 16.50
C GLN A 18 -5.31 -21.23 15.53
N GLU A 19 -6.47 -21.84 15.76
CA GLU A 19 -7.03 -22.86 14.89
C GLU A 19 -7.56 -22.26 13.58
N TRP A 20 -8.12 -21.05 13.62
CA TRP A 20 -8.45 -20.25 12.42
C TRP A 20 -7.20 -19.88 11.60
N ILE A 21 -6.12 -19.47 12.27
CA ILE A 21 -4.83 -19.14 11.66
C ILE A 21 -4.19 -20.37 10.98
N ARG A 22 -4.26 -21.56 11.61
CA ARG A 22 -3.72 -22.81 11.05
C ARG A 22 -4.48 -23.32 9.83
N ARG A 23 -5.79 -23.11 9.77
CA ARG A 23 -6.66 -23.66 8.71
C ARG A 23 -6.60 -22.87 7.38
N TRP A 24 -5.91 -21.73 7.35
CA TRP A 24 -5.94 -20.75 6.25
C TRP A 24 -4.59 -20.46 5.55
N VAL A 25 -3.59 -21.35 5.63
CA VAL A 25 -2.35 -21.20 4.85
C VAL A 25 -2.28 -22.28 3.77
N PRO A 26 -2.50 -21.91 2.50
CA PRO A 26 -1.34 -21.70 1.65
C PRO A 26 -1.45 -20.44 0.76
N ASP A 27 -0.69 -19.40 1.08
CA ASP A 27 0.05 -18.62 0.08
C ASP A 27 1.20 -17.88 0.79
N PRO A 28 2.47 -18.17 0.49
CA PRO A 28 3.61 -17.56 1.17
C PRO A 28 3.75 -16.03 0.97
N TYR A 29 2.88 -15.36 0.18
CA TYR A 29 2.97 -13.91 -0.08
C TYR A 29 1.64 -13.11 -0.01
N GLY A 30 0.57 -13.69 0.55
CA GLY A 30 -0.77 -13.06 0.64
C GLY A 30 -0.95 -11.99 1.72
N VAL A 31 -0.21 -10.88 1.68
CA VAL A 31 -0.21 -9.80 2.70
C VAL A 31 -1.51 -8.96 2.76
N LEU A 32 -2.54 -9.25 1.94
CA LEU A 32 -3.69 -8.36 1.79
C LEU A 32 -5.03 -9.10 1.74
N LYS A 33 -5.42 -9.77 2.83
CA LYS A 33 -6.82 -10.19 3.00
C LYS A 33 -7.58 -9.39 4.06
N ASP A 34 -6.88 -8.56 4.85
CA ASP A 34 -7.46 -7.87 6.01
C ASP A 34 -7.29 -6.34 5.98
N ILE A 35 -7.11 -5.72 4.80
CA ILE A 35 -7.12 -4.23 4.72
C ILE A 35 -8.46 -3.66 5.19
N ASP A 36 -9.57 -4.40 5.02
CA ASP A 36 -10.93 -3.88 5.17
C ASP A 36 -11.67 -4.36 6.42
N LYS A 37 -11.00 -4.97 7.41
CA LYS A 37 -11.68 -5.31 8.67
C LYS A 37 -11.81 -4.09 9.58
N PHE A 38 -12.80 -3.27 9.25
CA PHE A 38 -13.37 -2.24 10.11
C PHE A 38 -13.96 -2.90 11.36
N PHE A 39 -13.40 -2.62 12.54
CA PHE A 39 -14.11 -2.83 13.80
C PHE A 39 -14.78 -1.50 14.18
N PRO A 40 -16.11 -1.37 14.09
CA PRO A 40 -16.78 -0.31 14.84
C PRO A 40 -16.68 -0.69 16.32
N PRO A 41 -16.10 0.15 17.19
CA PRO A 41 -16.44 0.04 18.61
C PRO A 41 -17.93 0.40 18.73
N GLY A 42 -18.71 -0.42 19.44
CA GLY A 42 -20.14 -0.20 19.57
C GLY A 42 -20.44 1.20 20.13
N GLY A 43 -21.06 2.06 19.32
CA GLY A 43 -21.39 3.43 19.69
C GLY A 43 -22.89 3.70 19.78
N GLU A 44 -23.26 4.46 20.81
CA GLU A 44 -24.57 5.09 20.93
C GLU A 44 -24.79 6.13 19.82
N LYS A 45 -26.03 6.20 19.30
CA LYS A 45 -26.40 7.10 18.19
C LYS A 45 -26.07 8.56 18.51
N GLY A 46 -25.19 9.18 17.73
CA GLY A 46 -24.97 10.63 17.71
C GLY A 46 -23.53 11.10 17.89
N ARG A 47 -22.58 10.19 18.14
CA ARG A 47 -21.15 10.51 18.26
C ARG A 47 -20.36 9.74 17.18
N LEU A 48 -19.51 10.43 16.42
CA LEU A 48 -18.63 9.75 15.46
C LEU A 48 -17.57 8.97 16.25
N ASP A 49 -17.63 7.65 16.21
CA ASP A 49 -16.70 6.79 16.93
C ASP A 49 -15.28 6.86 16.35
N PRO A 50 -14.24 6.66 17.19
CA PRO A 50 -12.87 6.56 16.69
C PRO A 50 -12.73 5.38 15.71
N CYS A 51 -12.15 5.63 14.54
CA CYS A 51 -11.86 4.55 13.60
C CYS A 51 -10.50 3.91 13.94
N SER A 52 -10.49 2.59 14.05
CA SER A 52 -9.28 1.79 14.26
C SER A 52 -8.94 0.99 13.01
N PHE A 53 -7.71 1.10 12.54
CA PHE A 53 -7.17 0.41 11.37
C PHE A 53 -5.98 -0.44 11.77
N TYR A 54 -5.84 -1.61 11.18
CA TYR A 54 -4.69 -2.47 11.45
C TYR A 54 -4.23 -3.21 10.20
N ILE A 55 -2.94 -3.54 10.15
CA ILE A 55 -2.36 -4.38 9.10
C ILE A 55 -1.26 -5.26 9.67
N SER A 56 -1.20 -6.51 9.22
CA SER A 56 -0.10 -7.42 9.55
C SER A 56 1.11 -7.16 8.66
N TYR A 57 2.31 -7.36 9.21
CA TYR A 57 3.56 -7.22 8.48
C TYR A 57 4.46 -8.46 8.63
N PRO A 58 5.32 -8.77 7.64
CA PRO A 58 6.26 -9.88 7.74
C PRO A 58 7.35 -9.62 8.79
N ARG A 59 7.76 -10.67 9.52
CA ARG A 59 8.82 -10.60 10.55
C ARG A 59 10.13 -9.97 10.07
N CYS A 60 10.50 -10.19 8.82
CA CYS A 60 11.74 -9.64 8.25
C CYS A 60 11.73 -8.10 8.13
N PHE A 61 10.55 -7.46 8.20
CA PHE A 61 10.40 -6.01 8.15
C PHE A 61 10.38 -5.37 9.55
N GLU A 62 10.34 -6.18 10.62
CA GLU A 62 10.16 -5.68 11.98
C GLU A 62 11.27 -4.71 12.42
N LYS A 63 12.53 -5.00 12.07
CA LYS A 63 13.67 -4.14 12.41
C LYS A 63 13.57 -2.77 11.75
N ASP A 64 13.37 -2.75 10.43
CA ASP A 64 13.20 -1.50 9.65
C ASP A 64 12.04 -0.65 10.23
N LEU A 65 10.95 -1.32 10.62
CA LEU A 65 9.76 -0.67 11.17
C LEU A 65 10.00 -0.13 12.59
N GLN A 66 10.71 -0.86 13.44
CA GLN A 66 11.12 -0.40 14.77
C GLN A 66 12.06 0.81 14.70
N GLU A 67 13.04 0.78 13.80
CA GLU A 67 13.97 1.90 13.60
C GLU A 67 13.26 3.17 13.16
N GLY A 68 12.26 3.06 12.27
CA GLY A 68 11.45 4.18 11.81
C GLY A 68 10.29 4.58 12.73
N TRP A 69 9.98 3.79 13.76
CA TRP A 69 8.77 3.97 14.57
C TRP A 69 8.66 5.32 15.29
N PRO A 70 9.73 5.85 15.93
CA PRO A 70 9.65 7.16 16.59
C PRO A 70 9.28 8.30 15.62
N MET A 71 9.68 8.19 14.35
CA MET A 71 9.34 9.17 13.31
C MET A 71 7.85 9.09 12.94
N ILE A 72 7.28 7.88 12.92
CA ILE A 72 5.85 7.66 12.66
C ILE A 72 5.03 8.27 13.80
N GLU A 73 5.39 7.97 15.05
CA GLU A 73 4.71 8.52 16.24
C GLU A 73 4.70 10.05 16.24
N SER A 74 5.87 10.68 16.08
CA SER A 74 5.98 12.14 16.07
C SER A 74 5.21 12.79 14.91
N SER A 75 5.12 12.11 13.77
CA SER A 75 4.40 12.65 12.60
C SER A 75 2.89 12.53 12.78
N LEU A 76 2.40 11.40 13.28
CA LEU A 76 0.97 11.12 13.48
C LEU A 76 0.37 11.85 14.68
N GLU A 77 1.16 12.14 15.71
CA GLU A 77 0.75 12.92 16.88
C GLU A 77 0.23 14.31 16.49
N LYS A 78 0.84 14.94 15.46
CA LYS A 78 0.42 16.25 14.92
C LYS A 78 -1.01 16.24 14.39
N PHE A 79 -1.47 15.10 13.91
CA PHE A 79 -2.83 14.89 13.40
C PHE A 79 -3.75 14.29 14.47
N GLY A 80 -3.23 14.03 15.68
CA GLY A 80 -3.98 13.37 16.74
C GLY A 80 -4.31 11.92 16.45
N VAL A 81 -3.50 11.23 15.66
CA VAL A 81 -3.64 9.80 15.34
C VAL A 81 -2.76 9.01 16.30
N GLY A 82 -3.35 8.11 17.07
CA GLY A 82 -2.61 7.15 17.88
C GLY A 82 -2.06 6.03 17.00
N CYS A 83 -0.82 5.61 17.22
CA CYS A 83 -0.23 4.46 16.54
C CYS A 83 0.38 3.48 17.53
N THR A 84 0.31 2.19 17.23
CA THR A 84 0.89 1.14 18.06
C THR A 84 1.49 0.04 17.20
N LEU A 85 2.73 -0.33 17.50
CA LEU A 85 3.44 -1.46 16.90
C LEU A 85 3.34 -2.68 17.83
N LYS A 86 2.68 -3.75 17.39
CA LYS A 86 2.54 -4.99 18.16
C LYS A 86 3.50 -6.05 17.63
N LEU A 87 4.63 -6.21 18.32
CA LEU A 87 5.69 -7.18 17.95
C LEU A 87 5.23 -8.64 18.09
N LYS A 88 4.39 -8.96 19.07
CA LYS A 88 3.93 -10.36 19.30
C LYS A 88 3.01 -10.87 18.20
N THR A 89 2.13 -10.01 17.69
CA THR A 89 1.15 -10.34 16.64
C THR A 89 1.59 -9.88 15.25
N HIS A 90 2.77 -9.24 15.15
CA HIS A 90 3.31 -8.62 13.94
C HIS A 90 2.28 -7.76 13.20
N CYS A 91 1.66 -6.82 13.93
CA CYS A 91 0.69 -5.89 13.35
C CYS A 91 0.95 -4.44 13.74
N ILE A 92 0.62 -3.54 12.83
CA ILE A 92 0.57 -2.09 13.02
C ILE A 92 -0.89 -1.74 13.26
N ILE A 93 -1.16 -0.87 14.24
CA ILE A 93 -2.50 -0.39 14.57
C ILE A 93 -2.47 1.14 14.57
N PHE A 94 -3.36 1.77 13.80
CA PHE A 94 -3.62 3.21 13.84
C PHE A 94 -5.04 3.47 14.36
N ILE A 95 -5.17 4.46 15.23
CA ILE A 95 -6.42 4.84 15.88
C ILE A 95 -6.62 6.33 15.66
N THR A 96 -7.69 6.69 14.98
CA THR A 96 -8.06 8.08 14.71
C THR A 96 -8.95 8.63 15.82
N LYS A 97 -8.96 9.95 16.00
CA LYS A 97 -9.90 10.61 16.91
C LYS A 97 -11.32 10.64 16.32
N PRO A 98 -12.36 10.64 17.17
CA PRO A 98 -13.69 11.08 16.78
C PRO A 98 -13.61 12.39 15.96
N THR A 99 -14.45 12.53 14.93
CA THR A 99 -14.60 13.78 14.15
C THR A 99 -13.38 14.23 13.32
N MET A 100 -12.44 13.34 13.03
CA MET A 100 -11.33 13.61 12.11
C MET A 100 -11.81 13.87 10.68
N GLU A 101 -11.15 14.79 9.96
CA GLU A 101 -11.50 15.09 8.57
C GLU A 101 -11.34 13.85 7.66
N PRO A 102 -12.27 13.61 6.71
CA PRO A 102 -12.23 12.43 5.85
C PRO A 102 -10.90 12.23 5.11
N ASP A 103 -10.29 13.32 4.63
CA ASP A 103 -9.03 13.27 3.89
C ASP A 103 -7.87 12.79 4.77
N ILE A 104 -7.85 13.17 6.06
CA ILE A 104 -6.85 12.69 7.01
C ILE A 104 -7.03 11.20 7.26
N ILE A 105 -8.27 10.72 7.38
CA ILE A 105 -8.57 9.28 7.56
C ILE A 105 -8.06 8.49 6.36
N ILE A 106 -8.31 8.96 5.13
CA ILE A 106 -7.83 8.32 3.89
C ILE A 106 -6.29 8.30 3.85
N ASN A 107 -5.63 9.39 4.26
CA ASN A 107 -4.17 9.45 4.32
C ASN A 107 -3.59 8.47 5.35
N VAL A 108 -4.24 8.31 6.50
CA VAL A 108 -3.84 7.35 7.55
C VAL A 108 -3.98 5.90 7.06
N GLN A 109 -5.10 5.57 6.40
CA GLN A 109 -5.30 4.25 5.79
C GLN A 109 -4.23 3.97 4.72
N THR A 110 -3.97 4.96 3.87
CA THR A 110 -2.95 4.86 2.82
C THR A 110 -1.57 4.68 3.44
N LEU A 111 -1.21 5.47 4.47
CA LEU A 111 0.07 5.31 5.19
C LEU A 111 0.24 3.89 5.72
N LEU A 112 -0.80 3.34 6.35
CA LEU A 112 -0.78 1.98 6.90
C LEU A 112 -0.46 0.94 5.82
N GLN A 113 -1.08 1.07 4.63
CA GLN A 113 -0.79 0.23 3.48
C GLN A 113 0.64 0.42 2.96
N LEU A 114 1.11 1.67 2.82
CA LEU A 114 2.47 1.98 2.35
C LEU A 114 3.54 1.33 3.26
N LEU A 115 3.34 1.36 4.57
CA LEU A 115 4.20 0.68 5.53
C LEU A 115 4.18 -0.84 5.34
N ALA A 116 3.00 -1.45 5.16
CA ALA A 116 2.90 -2.89 4.90
C ALA A 116 3.59 -3.31 3.58
N TYR A 117 3.62 -2.42 2.58
CA TYR A 117 4.36 -2.62 1.34
C TYR A 117 5.84 -2.27 1.41
N ARG A 118 6.36 -2.02 2.61
CA ARG A 118 7.78 -1.74 2.88
C ARG A 118 8.30 -0.51 2.14
N VAL A 119 7.45 0.49 1.94
CA VAL A 119 7.91 1.81 1.52
C VAL A 119 8.74 2.41 2.65
N PRO A 120 9.93 3.00 2.38
CA PRO A 120 10.74 3.62 3.42
C PRO A 120 9.94 4.66 4.21
N VAL A 121 10.03 4.60 5.54
CA VAL A 121 9.23 5.43 6.46
C VAL A 121 9.25 6.93 6.11
N PRO A 122 10.41 7.57 5.85
CA PRO A 122 10.45 9.00 5.49
C PRO A 122 9.70 9.31 4.18
N MET A 123 9.63 8.34 3.27
CA MET A 123 8.88 8.50 2.03
C MET A 123 7.39 8.29 2.27
N ALA A 124 7.01 7.23 2.99
CA ALA A 124 5.62 6.88 3.27
C ALA A 124 4.88 8.02 3.97
N LEU A 125 5.54 8.70 4.93
CA LEU A 125 4.97 9.82 5.69
C LEU A 125 4.56 11.02 4.81
N LYS A 126 5.11 11.15 3.60
CA LYS A 126 4.71 12.22 2.66
C LYS A 126 3.26 12.14 2.20
N VAL A 127 2.58 11.00 2.43
CA VAL A 127 1.12 10.91 2.22
C VAL A 127 0.37 11.91 3.11
N MET A 128 0.87 12.19 4.31
CA MET A 128 0.27 13.17 5.22
C MET A 128 0.46 14.61 4.73
N ASP A 129 1.41 14.86 3.82
CA ASP A 129 1.67 16.16 3.19
C ASP A 129 0.83 16.37 1.90
N GLY A 130 -0.18 15.53 1.65
CA GLY A 130 -1.03 15.61 0.47
C GLY A 130 -0.34 15.17 -0.83
N LYS A 131 0.79 14.47 -0.76
CA LYS A 131 1.39 13.84 -1.96
C LYS A 131 0.49 12.71 -2.45
N GLN A 132 0.35 12.62 -3.77
CA GLN A 132 -0.47 11.58 -4.38
C GLN A 132 0.30 10.27 -4.51
N TRP A 133 -0.41 9.19 -4.21
CA TRP A 133 0.06 7.82 -4.27
C TRP A 133 -0.85 6.98 -5.13
N ASP A 134 -0.28 5.93 -5.71
CA ASP A 134 -1.02 4.91 -6.43
C ASP A 134 -0.52 3.52 -6.06
N ILE A 135 -1.43 2.64 -5.67
CA ILE A 135 -1.13 1.26 -5.26
C ILE A 135 -1.77 0.34 -6.30
N ILE A 136 -0.94 -0.45 -6.98
CA ILE A 136 -1.34 -1.34 -8.06
C ILE A 136 -1.04 -2.77 -7.62
N LEU A 137 -2.09 -3.53 -7.32
CA LEU A 137 -1.97 -4.95 -7.00
C LEU A 137 -1.76 -5.73 -8.30
N THR A 138 -0.54 -6.15 -8.57
CA THR A 138 -0.20 -6.88 -9.81
C THR A 138 -0.30 -8.39 -9.64
N GLY A 139 -0.25 -8.91 -8.41
CA GLY A 139 -0.20 -10.33 -8.10
C GLY A 139 -1.56 -11.02 -8.00
N PHE A 140 -1.61 -12.04 -7.13
CA PHE A 140 -2.74 -12.96 -6.94
C PHE A 140 -3.63 -12.59 -5.74
N GLN A 141 -3.53 -11.35 -5.23
CA GLN A 141 -4.40 -10.87 -4.17
C GLN A 141 -5.86 -10.77 -4.68
N GLY A 142 -6.83 -10.55 -3.77
CA GLY A 142 -8.27 -10.56 -4.11
C GLY A 142 -8.62 -9.71 -5.33
N ASP A 143 -8.14 -8.46 -5.35
CA ASP A 143 -8.29 -7.52 -6.47
C ASP A 143 -7.02 -7.37 -7.34
N GLY A 144 -6.11 -8.34 -7.25
CA GLY A 144 -4.87 -8.35 -8.02
C GLY A 144 -5.11 -8.55 -9.52
N LEU A 145 -4.30 -7.92 -10.36
CA LEU A 145 -4.41 -8.04 -11.82
C LEU A 145 -4.30 -9.49 -12.30
N CYS A 146 -3.46 -10.32 -11.68
CA CYS A 146 -3.35 -11.72 -12.09
C CYS A 146 -4.60 -12.53 -11.74
N SER A 147 -5.17 -12.32 -10.55
CA SER A 147 -6.44 -12.93 -10.14
C SER A 147 -7.58 -12.53 -11.08
N LYS A 148 -7.69 -11.23 -11.36
CA LYS A 148 -8.77 -10.64 -12.17
C LYS A 148 -8.73 -11.08 -13.64
N HIS A 149 -7.54 -11.26 -14.20
CA HIS A 149 -7.35 -11.54 -15.62
C HIS A 149 -6.93 -12.99 -15.92
N GLY A 150 -6.94 -13.88 -14.91
CA GLY A 150 -6.62 -15.29 -15.09
C GLY A 150 -5.18 -15.54 -15.57
N ILE A 151 -4.23 -14.72 -15.10
CA ILE A 151 -2.81 -14.84 -15.48
C ILE A 151 -2.18 -15.97 -14.67
N SER A 152 -1.50 -16.91 -15.32
CA SER A 152 -0.85 -18.01 -14.61
C SER A 152 0.37 -17.55 -13.81
N LYS A 153 0.80 -18.33 -12.81
CA LYS A 153 1.99 -18.02 -12.01
C LYS A 153 3.24 -17.84 -12.87
N ASP A 154 3.47 -18.71 -13.85
CA ASP A 154 4.64 -18.64 -14.73
C ASP A 154 4.60 -17.39 -15.63
N GLN A 155 3.42 -17.04 -16.15
CA GLN A 155 3.22 -15.81 -16.92
C GLN A 155 3.46 -14.57 -16.06
N PHE A 156 3.00 -14.59 -14.80
CA PHE A 156 3.24 -13.49 -13.88
C PHE A 156 4.72 -13.31 -13.58
N LEU A 157 5.47 -14.39 -13.33
CA LEU A 157 6.91 -14.32 -13.07
C LEU A 157 7.67 -13.68 -14.25
N GLU A 158 7.39 -14.13 -15.48
CA GLU A 158 7.99 -13.55 -16.70
C GLU A 158 7.68 -12.04 -16.83
N ARG A 159 6.42 -11.65 -16.61
CA ARG A 159 5.97 -10.25 -16.75
C ARG A 159 6.47 -9.37 -15.60
N GLN A 160 6.55 -9.92 -14.39
CA GLN A 160 7.07 -9.23 -13.22
C GLN A 160 8.57 -8.96 -13.35
N GLU A 161 9.33 -9.89 -13.92
CA GLU A 161 10.74 -9.68 -14.25
C GLU A 161 10.91 -8.54 -15.25
N ASN A 162 10.08 -8.49 -16.31
CA ASN A 162 10.09 -7.37 -17.27
C ASN A 162 9.79 -6.02 -16.61
N LEU A 163 8.79 -6.00 -15.73
CA LEU A 163 8.41 -4.81 -14.96
C LEU A 163 9.54 -4.35 -14.05
N ALA A 164 10.18 -5.27 -13.32
CA ALA A 164 11.29 -4.97 -12.44
C ALA A 164 12.51 -4.42 -13.21
N ALA A 165 12.84 -5.04 -14.34
CA ALA A 165 13.96 -4.61 -15.20
C ALA A 165 13.78 -3.19 -15.77
N SER A 166 12.54 -2.78 -16.04
CA SER A 166 12.23 -1.44 -16.60
C SER A 166 11.74 -0.43 -15.55
N ALA A 167 11.75 -0.76 -14.26
CA ALA A 167 11.14 0.07 -13.22
C ALA A 167 11.81 1.44 -13.09
N GLN A 168 13.14 1.50 -13.21
CA GLN A 168 13.89 2.76 -13.13
C GLN A 168 13.62 3.67 -14.35
N ASP A 169 13.62 3.11 -15.56
CA ASP A 169 13.29 3.86 -16.78
C ASP A 169 11.84 4.38 -16.75
N LEU A 170 10.93 3.56 -16.21
CA LEU A 170 9.53 3.94 -16.02
C LEU A 170 9.40 5.07 -14.99
N ALA A 171 10.15 5.00 -13.88
CA ALA A 171 10.20 6.04 -12.86
C ALA A 171 10.67 7.38 -13.44
N GLU A 172 11.76 7.36 -14.21
CA GLU A 172 12.30 8.55 -14.88
C GLU A 172 11.29 9.11 -15.91
N PHE A 173 10.71 8.24 -16.75
CA PHE A 173 9.77 8.64 -17.80
C PHE A 173 8.49 9.28 -17.24
N THR A 174 7.98 8.72 -16.13
CA THR A 174 6.75 9.19 -15.48
C THR A 174 7.00 10.29 -14.44
N ARG A 175 8.26 10.53 -14.07
CA ARG A 175 8.68 11.39 -12.94
C ARG A 175 8.01 10.97 -11.62
N CYS A 176 7.90 9.67 -11.41
CA CYS A 176 7.34 9.07 -10.21
C CYS A 176 8.43 8.33 -9.41
N ASN A 177 8.29 8.27 -8.10
CA ASN A 177 9.03 7.31 -7.28
C ASN A 177 8.26 5.99 -7.28
N ILE A 178 8.93 4.87 -7.60
CA ILE A 178 8.28 3.56 -7.77
C ILE A 178 8.92 2.53 -6.84
N PHE A 179 8.09 1.73 -6.17
CA PHE A 179 8.48 0.60 -5.36
C PHE A 179 7.75 -0.65 -5.87
N VAL A 180 8.51 -1.64 -6.38
CA VAL A 180 7.96 -2.91 -6.89
C VAL A 180 8.32 -4.03 -5.93
N ARG A 181 7.32 -4.64 -5.27
CA ARG A 181 7.53 -5.69 -4.25
C ARG A 181 6.34 -6.66 -4.23
N ASN A 182 6.60 -7.96 -4.19
CA ASN A 182 5.62 -9.02 -3.88
C ASN A 182 4.26 -8.89 -4.62
N GLY A 183 4.30 -8.63 -5.94
CA GLY A 183 3.07 -8.44 -6.71
C GLY A 183 2.28 -7.18 -6.36
N VAL A 184 2.98 -6.14 -5.89
CA VAL A 184 2.45 -4.79 -5.67
C VAL A 184 3.43 -3.79 -6.27
N VAL A 185 2.89 -2.79 -6.97
CA VAL A 185 3.61 -1.60 -7.39
C VAL A 185 3.03 -0.42 -6.64
N VAL A 186 3.86 0.25 -5.87
CA VAL A 186 3.51 1.50 -5.21
C VAL A 186 4.23 2.63 -5.93
N ALA A 187 3.50 3.68 -6.29
CA ALA A 187 4.06 4.85 -6.94
C ALA A 187 3.63 6.14 -6.23
N MET A 188 4.53 7.12 -6.20
CA MET A 188 4.26 8.48 -5.72
C MET A 188 4.64 9.47 -6.82
N GLY A 189 3.78 10.45 -7.10
CA GLY A 189 4.05 11.45 -8.13
C GLY A 189 2.85 12.33 -8.48
N SER A 190 2.90 12.95 -9.66
CA SER A 190 1.78 13.77 -10.17
C SER A 190 0.62 12.88 -10.65
N SER A 191 -0.62 13.39 -10.57
CA SER A 191 -1.82 12.67 -11.06
C SER A 191 -1.69 12.16 -12.49
N PHE A 192 -1.07 12.95 -13.37
CA PHE A 192 -0.81 12.56 -14.75
C PHE A 192 0.25 11.44 -14.83
N GLY A 193 1.36 11.59 -14.11
CA GLY A 193 2.43 10.58 -14.05
C GLY A 193 1.91 9.24 -13.55
N LEU A 194 1.12 9.24 -12.47
CA LEU A 194 0.49 8.05 -11.89
C LEU A 194 -0.48 7.39 -12.86
N LYS A 195 -1.34 8.15 -13.55
CA LYS A 195 -2.26 7.61 -14.58
C LYS A 195 -1.52 6.94 -15.73
N VAL A 196 -0.42 7.54 -16.20
CA VAL A 196 0.42 6.96 -17.25
C VAL A 196 1.10 5.68 -16.74
N LEU A 197 1.69 5.73 -15.54
CA LEU A 197 2.34 4.60 -14.89
C LEU A 197 1.39 3.41 -14.76
N ARG A 198 0.18 3.63 -14.21
CA ARG A 198 -0.83 2.59 -14.06
C ARG A 198 -1.17 1.89 -15.36
N LYS A 199 -1.42 2.65 -16.43
CA LYS A 199 -1.68 2.10 -17.76
C LYS A 199 -0.52 1.26 -18.30
N MET A 200 0.73 1.68 -18.04
CA MET A 200 1.91 0.94 -18.48
C MET A 200 2.10 -0.35 -17.68
N VAL A 201 1.93 -0.30 -16.36
CA VAL A 201 1.99 -1.49 -15.48
C VAL A 201 0.88 -2.48 -15.85
N GLU A 202 -0.36 -2.03 -16.00
CA GLU A 202 -1.48 -2.88 -16.44
C GLU A 202 -1.22 -3.48 -17.82
N GLY A 203 -0.71 -2.71 -18.78
CA GLY A 203 -0.32 -3.22 -20.09
C GLY A 203 0.77 -4.29 -20.03
N CYS A 204 1.75 -4.12 -19.15
CA CYS A 204 2.82 -5.11 -18.94
C CYS A 204 2.27 -6.40 -18.34
N ILE A 205 1.51 -6.30 -17.25
CA ILE A 205 1.03 -7.46 -16.48
C ILE A 205 -0.11 -8.18 -17.18
N VAL A 206 -1.07 -7.48 -17.80
CA VAL A 206 -2.25 -8.10 -18.40
C VAL A 206 -2.01 -8.48 -19.86
N HIS A 207 -1.35 -7.60 -20.63
CA HIS A 207 -1.23 -7.75 -22.09
C HIS A 207 0.18 -8.12 -22.57
N LYS A 208 1.10 -8.46 -21.66
CA LYS A 208 2.50 -8.82 -21.97
C LYS A 208 3.22 -7.74 -22.81
N VAL A 209 2.87 -6.47 -22.61
CA VAL A 209 3.54 -5.35 -23.31
C VAL A 209 4.92 -5.12 -22.69
N ARG A 210 5.97 -5.15 -23.50
CA ARG A 210 7.33 -4.82 -23.05
C ARG A 210 7.46 -3.33 -22.75
N LEU A 211 7.75 -2.98 -21.50
CA LEU A 211 7.82 -1.59 -21.05
C LEU A 211 8.90 -0.78 -21.76
N ALA A 212 10.10 -1.33 -21.96
CA ALA A 212 11.18 -0.64 -22.67
C ALA A 212 10.76 -0.15 -24.07
N GLY A 213 10.08 -1.01 -24.84
CA GLY A 213 9.56 -0.65 -26.17
C GLY A 213 8.46 0.41 -26.10
N GLN A 214 7.57 0.30 -25.11
CA GLN A 214 6.50 1.25 -24.89
C GLN A 214 7.04 2.64 -24.48
N ILE A 215 8.00 2.71 -23.55
CA ILE A 215 8.67 3.94 -23.12
C ILE A 215 9.36 4.60 -24.32
N LYS A 216 10.11 3.83 -25.13
CA LYS A 216 10.78 4.35 -26.33
C LYS A 216 9.78 4.97 -27.31
N LYS A 217 8.67 4.28 -27.58
CA LYS A 217 7.60 4.79 -28.46
C LYS A 217 7.02 6.10 -27.92
N TYR A 218 6.72 6.18 -26.63
CA TYR A 218 6.21 7.42 -26.04
C TYR A 218 7.22 8.56 -26.02
N ARG A 219 8.51 8.28 -25.76
CA ARG A 219 9.58 9.30 -25.85
C ARG A 219 9.66 9.88 -27.26
N MET A 220 9.67 9.03 -28.29
CA MET A 220 9.68 9.47 -29.68
C MET A 220 8.44 10.31 -30.02
N MET A 221 7.25 9.87 -29.60
CA MET A 221 6.01 10.61 -29.84
C MET A 221 6.02 12.00 -29.17
N ARG A 222 6.54 12.11 -27.94
CA ARG A 222 6.71 13.42 -27.27
C ARG A 222 7.64 14.34 -28.04
N GLU A 223 8.76 13.83 -28.57
CA GLU A 223 9.69 14.63 -29.36
C GLU A 223 9.09 15.08 -30.70
N VAL A 224 8.29 14.25 -31.35
CA VAL A 224 7.57 14.64 -32.58
C VAL A 224 6.56 15.75 -32.29
N VAL A 225 5.77 15.64 -31.22
CA VAL A 225 4.79 16.67 -30.83
C VAL A 225 5.48 18.00 -30.55
N LYS A 226 6.57 18.00 -29.78
CA LYS A 226 7.34 19.22 -29.50
C LYS A 226 7.81 19.91 -30.78
N LYS A 227 8.35 19.15 -31.75
CA LYS A 227 8.81 19.70 -33.04
C LYS A 227 7.65 20.28 -33.87
N LEU A 228 6.50 19.63 -33.86
CA LEU A 228 5.32 20.13 -34.57
C LEU A 228 4.76 21.40 -33.91
N ASP A 229 4.81 21.50 -32.59
CA ASP A 229 4.37 22.70 -31.88
C ASP A 229 5.29 23.88 -32.16
N THR A 230 6.62 23.70 -32.19
CA THR A 230 7.54 24.79 -32.56
C THR A 230 7.32 25.28 -34.00
N LEU A 231 7.03 24.37 -34.93
CA LEU A 231 6.75 24.71 -36.34
C LEU A 231 5.39 25.40 -36.57
N ARG A 232 4.50 25.44 -35.57
CA ARG A 232 3.20 26.11 -35.67
C ARG A 232 3.23 27.59 -35.26
N PHE A 233 4.34 28.03 -34.66
CA PHE A 233 4.55 29.41 -34.20
C PHE A 233 5.63 30.16 -35.01
N ASP A 234 6.14 29.53 -36.08
CA ASP A 234 6.95 30.13 -37.14
C ASP A 234 6.11 30.29 -38.41
#